data_AF-A0A2S0K2V4-F1
#
_entry.id   AF-A0A2S0K2V4-F1
#
_cell.length_a   1.000
_cell.length_b   1.000
_cell.length_c   1.000
_cell.angle_alpha   90.00
_cell.angle_beta   90.00
_cell.angle_gamma   90.00
#
_symmetry.space_group_name_H-M   'P 1'
#
loop_
_entity.id
_entity.type
_entity.pdbx_description
1 polymer ?
#
loop_
_entity_poly.entity_id
_entity_poly.type
_entity_poly.pdbx_seq_one_letter_code
_entity_poly.pdbx_strand_id
1 'polypeptide(L)' 'MKKYVLASTPIVLGVISFLIFMIKGSSVAPDGTLEEPFFLIPIGFLLLFIGCICVVGVVLLSLIQKTRHV' A
#
# COMPACT_ATOMS: atom_id res chain seq x y z
N MET A 1 -16.88 10.43 2.61
CA MET A 1 -16.39 9.20 3.29
C MET A 1 -16.03 8.10 2.29
N LYS A 2 -16.99 7.51 1.55
CA LYS A 2 -16.74 6.38 0.63
C LYS A 2 -15.53 6.56 -0.32
N LYS A 3 -15.37 7.73 -0.95
CA LYS A 3 -14.24 8.02 -1.86
C LYS A 3 -12.85 7.99 -1.19
N TYR A 4 -12.75 8.38 0.08
CA TYR A 4 -11.49 8.34 0.83
C TYR A 4 -11.16 6.93 1.31
N VAL A 5 -12.18 6.18 1.74
CA VAL A 5 -12.02 4.76 2.11
C VAL A 5 -11.53 3.95 0.92
N LEU A 6 -12.11 4.18 -0.27
CA LEU A 6 -11.66 3.52 -1.50
C LEU A 6 -10.23 3.92 -1.87
N ALA A 7 -9.89 5.21 -1.74
CA ALA A 7 -8.54 5.70 -2.03
C ALA A 7 -7.47 5.18 -1.06
N SER A 8 -7.85 4.84 0.18
CA SER A 8 -6.93 4.32 1.19
C SER A 8 -6.77 2.80 1.15
N THR A 9 -7.54 2.05 0.34
CA THR A 9 -7.41 0.59 0.27
C THR A 9 -6.00 0.11 -0.14
N PRO A 10 -5.28 0.75 -1.09
CA PRO A 10 -3.94 0.29 -1.45
C PRO A 10 -2.96 0.50 -0.30
N ILE A 11 -3.14 1.55 0.51
CA ILE A 11 -2.29 1.80 1.69
C ILE A 11 -2.42 0.64 2.68
N VAL A 12 -3.66 0.25 3.00
CA VAL A 12 -3.94 -0.87 3.91
C VAL A 12 -3.35 -2.17 3.38
N LEU A 13 -3.51 -2.46 2.08
CA LEU A 13 -2.93 -3.65 1.45
C LEU A 13 -1.40 -3.63 1.47
N GLY A 14 -0.79 -2.46 1.29
CA GLY A 14 0.66 -2.27 1.41
C GLY A 14 1.17 -2.60 2.81
N VAL A 15 0.51 -2.08 3.84
CA VAL A 15 0.84 -2.41 5.24
C VAL A 15 0.67 -3.90 5.52
N ILE A 16 -0.41 -4.52 5.05
CA ILE A 16 -0.64 -5.96 5.21
C ILE A 16 0.49 -6.78 4.56
N SER A 17 1.01 -6.34 3.42
CA SER A 17 2.11 -7.02 2.74
C SER A 17 3.37 -7.08 3.62
N PHE A 18 3.71 -5.98 4.29
CA PHE A 18 4.83 -5.95 5.25
C PHE A 18 4.57 -6.78 6.50
N LEU A 19 3.34 -6.80 7.02
CA LEU A 19 2.97 -7.63 8.17
C LEU A 19 3.12 -9.12 7.83
N ILE A 20 2.67 -9.54 6.65
CA ILE A 20 2.82 -10.94 6.20
C ILE A 20 4.31 -11.29 6.08
N PHE A 21 5.13 -10.39 5.52
CA PHE A 21 6.58 -10.60 5.45
C PHE A 21 7.20 -10.75 6.85
N MET A 22 6.83 -9.90 7.81
CA MET A 22 7.33 -10.00 9.21
C MET A 22 6.95 -11.32 9.88
N ILE A 23 5.75 -11.85 9.61
CA ILE A 23 5.29 -13.11 10.20
C ILE A 23 5.99 -14.31 9.55
N LYS A 24 6.16 -14.29 8.23
CA LYS A 24 6.80 -15.38 7.48
C LYS A 24 8.31 -15.42 7.68
N GLY A 25 8.96 -14.26 7.74
CA GLY A 25 10.40 -14.13 7.84
C GLY A 25 11.17 -14.74 6.67
N SER A 26 12.43 -15.05 6.92
CA SER A 26 13.35 -15.65 5.97
C SER A 26 14.05 -16.84 6.62
N SER A 27 14.22 -17.93 5.88
CA SER A 27 14.93 -19.13 6.34
C SER A 27 15.85 -19.67 5.25
N VAL A 28 16.93 -20.35 5.64
CA VAL A 28 17.85 -20.99 4.70
C VAL A 28 17.51 -22.47 4.63
N ALA A 29 17.22 -22.97 3.43
CA ALA A 29 16.95 -24.37 3.16
C ALA A 29 18.23 -25.22 3.27
N PRO A 30 18.12 -26.55 3.41
CA PRO A 30 19.29 -27.43 3.59
C PRO A 30 20.30 -27.41 2.43
N ASP A 31 19.85 -27.01 1.24
CA ASP A 31 20.66 -26.83 0.03
C ASP A 31 21.36 -25.45 -0.03
N GLY A 32 21.14 -24.59 0.97
CA GLY A 32 21.66 -23.22 1.03
C GLY A 32 20.77 -22.18 0.35
N THR A 33 19.61 -22.56 -0.20
CA THR A 33 18.68 -21.61 -0.82
C THR A 33 18.00 -20.74 0.24
N LEU A 34 17.93 -19.42 0.02
CA LEU A 34 17.17 -18.52 0.87
C LEU A 34 15.68 -18.55 0.50
N GLU A 35 14.85 -19.01 1.43
CA GLU A 35 13.39 -18.99 1.31
C GLU A 35 12.82 -17.79 2.06
N GLU A 36 12.27 -16.83 1.32
CA GLU A 36 11.60 -15.67 1.88
C GLU A 36 10.53 -15.15 0.91
N PRO A 37 9.41 -14.58 1.41
CA PRO A 37 8.40 -13.96 0.57
C PRO A 37 8.84 -12.54 0.17
N PHE A 38 10.04 -12.40 -0.39
CA PHE A 38 10.68 -11.13 -0.74
C PHE A 38 9.77 -10.24 -1.59
N PHE A 39 8.98 -10.85 -2.48
CA PHE A 39 8.03 -10.15 -3.36
C PHE A 39 7.04 -9.24 -2.60
N LEU A 40 6.73 -9.53 -1.34
CA LEU A 40 5.83 -8.70 -0.52
C LEU A 40 6.42 -7.33 -0.19
N ILE A 41 7.75 -7.19 -0.11
CA ILE A 41 8.39 -5.91 0.21
C ILE A 41 8.24 -4.92 -0.96
N PRO A 42 8.65 -5.24 -2.21
CA PRO A 42 8.44 -4.35 -3.35
C PRO A 42 6.96 -4.05 -3.59
N ILE A 43 6.08 -5.05 -3.47
CA ILE A 43 4.63 -4.85 -3.62
C ILE A 43 4.09 -3.93 -2.53
N GLY A 44 4.53 -4.10 -1.28
CA GLY A 44 4.15 -3.24 -0.15
C GLY A 44 4.46 -1.77 -0.42
N PHE A 45 5.68 -1.47 -0.89
CA PHE A 45 6.08 -0.11 -1.26
C PHE A 45 5.29 0.44 -2.45
N LEU A 46 5.08 -0.37 -3.49
CA LEU A 46 4.30 0.02 -4.66
C LEU A 46 2.85 0.40 -4.28
N LEU A 47 2.21 -0.43 -3.45
CA LEU A 47 0.85 -0.21 -2.96
C LEU A 47 0.75 1.02 -2.06
N LEU A 48 1.71 1.23 -1.16
CA LEU A 48 1.77 2.46 -0.35
C LEU A 48 1.89 3.70 -1.24
N PHE A 49 2.79 3.66 -2.23
CA PHE A 49 3.01 4.79 -3.14
C PHE A 49 1.75 5.13 -3.95
N ILE A 50 1.13 4.13 -4.57
CA ILE A 50 -0.12 4.30 -5.33
C ILE A 50 -1.23 4.82 -4.40
N GLY A 51 -1.36 4.25 -3.21
CA GLY A 51 -2.36 4.66 -2.22
C GLY A 51 -2.20 6.14 -1.81
N CYS A 52 -0.97 6.59 -1.57
CA CYS A 52 -0.68 8.00 -1.30
C CYS A 52 -1.12 8.89 -2.48
N ILE A 53 -0.79 8.52 -3.72
CA ILE A 53 -1.22 9.26 -4.92
C ILE A 53 -2.75 9.34 -4.99
N CYS A 54 -3.45 8.22 -4.76
CA CYS A 54 -4.90 8.18 -4.78
C CYS A 54 -5.53 9.09 -3.72
N VAL A 55 -5.05 9.04 -2.47
CA VAL A 55 -5.57 9.87 -1.38
C VAL A 55 -5.32 11.35 -1.67
N VAL A 56 -4.10 11.72 -2.06
CA VAL A 56 -3.76 13.11 -2.42
C VAL A 56 -4.63 13.58 -3.58
N GLY A 57 -4.79 12.78 -4.64
CA GLY A 57 -5.64 13.11 -5.78
C GLY A 57 -7.10 13.34 -5.39
N VAL A 58 -7.68 12.47 -4.57
CA VAL A 58 -9.07 12.64 -4.09
C VAL A 58 -9.22 13.87 -3.21
N VAL A 59 -8.24 14.16 -2.34
CA VAL A 59 -8.25 15.39 -1.52
C VAL A 59 -8.21 16.63 -2.40
N LEU A 60 -7.25 16.72 -3.32
CA LEU A 60 -7.10 17.85 -4.23
C LEU A 60 -8.36 18.09 -5.08
N LEU A 61 -8.90 17.04 -5.69
CA LEU A 61 -10.15 17.13 -6.47
C LEU A 61 -11.32 17.61 -5.60
N SER A 62 -11.39 17.16 -4.36
CA SER A 62 -12.45 17.58 -3.43
C SER A 62 -12.32 19.06 -3.04
N LEU A 63 -11.09 19.56 -2.87
CA LEU A 63 -10.83 20.98 -2.61
C LEU A 63 -11.21 21.84 -3.81
N ILE A 64 -10.80 21.45 -5.02
CA ILE A 64 -11.15 22.16 -6.27
C ILE A 64 -12.67 22.21 -6.47
N GLN A 65 -13.36 21.09 -6.27
CA GLN A 65 -14.82 21.04 -6.35
C GLN A 65 -15.49 21.95 -5.34
N LYS A 66 -14.95 22.03 -4.11
CA LYS A 66 -15.46 22.93 -3.08
C LYS A 66 -15.33 24.40 -3.49
N THR A 67 -14.19 24.80 -4.02
CA THR A 67 -13.96 26.18 -4.48
C THR A 67 -14.83 26.56 -5.68
N ARG A 68 -15.18 25.60 -6.54
CA ARG A 68 -16.06 25.83 -7.71
C ARG A 68 -17.54 26.01 -7.38
N HIS A 69 -17.97 25.62 -6.17
CA HIS A 69 -19.36 25.71 -5.72
C HIS A 69 -19.56 26.78 -4.63
N VAL A 70 -18.57 27.64 -4.40
CA VAL A 70 -18.64 28.88 -3.60
C VAL A 70 -18.60 30.05 -4.57
#